data_AF-A0AAV6ABB1-F1
#
_entry.id   AF-A0AAV6ABB1-F1
#
_cell.length_a   1.000
_cell.length_b   1.000
_cell.length_c   1.000
_cell.angle_alpha   90.00
_cell.angle_beta   90.00
_cell.angle_gamma   90.00
#
_symmetry.space_group_name_H-M   'P 1'
#
loop_
_entity.id
_entity.type
_entity.pdbx_description
1 polymer ?
#
loop_
_entity_poly.entity_id
_entity_poly.type
_entity_poly.pdbx_seq_one_letter_code
_entity_poly.pdbx_strand_id
1 'polypeptide(L)'
;WMDAKCDGWVVTPRRGKAVEINALWYNALRLLEGWTRGAGDEDAARALAAHASRCQHAFNERFWNPEGEYLYDVVESPDLAGKDDPACRPNQLLAISLTHPVLDQARWAPVVDTARAKLLTPVGLRSLSPDHPDFKPTYHGDLRTRDAAYHQGTVWAWLIGPFVDAWLKVHPEDREGARGFLAGFVPHLDEACIGSIGEVFDAVEPYTPRGCVAQAWSVAEVLRAWVRTAPPPSPPSHL
;
A
#
# COMPACT_ATOMS: atom_id res chain seq x y z
N TRP A 1 2.39 -8.03 -6.99
CA TRP A 1 2.01 -6.82 -7.76
C TRP A 1 3.25 -6.08 -8.26
N MET A 2 4.37 -6.07 -7.53
CA MET A 2 5.65 -5.63 -8.07
C MET A 2 6.35 -6.78 -8.85
N ASP A 3 5.95 -7.03 -10.09
CA ASP A 3 6.30 -8.24 -10.87
C ASP A 3 6.96 -7.99 -12.23
N ALA A 4 7.46 -6.77 -12.50
CA ALA A 4 8.19 -6.45 -13.72
C ALA A 4 9.38 -7.40 -14.00
N LYS A 5 9.42 -7.93 -15.22
CA LYS A 5 10.50 -8.79 -15.74
C LYS A 5 10.86 -8.36 -17.16
N CYS A 6 12.16 -8.19 -17.43
CA CYS A 6 12.69 -7.90 -18.76
C CYS A 6 13.75 -8.96 -19.11
N ASP A 7 13.56 -9.73 -20.19
CA ASP A 7 14.55 -10.69 -20.71
C ASP A 7 15.18 -11.65 -19.67
N GLY A 8 14.36 -12.14 -18.74
CA GLY A 8 14.80 -13.04 -17.66
C GLY A 8 15.36 -12.35 -16.41
N TRP A 9 15.57 -11.04 -16.45
CA TRP A 9 15.88 -10.22 -15.29
C TRP A 9 14.60 -9.80 -14.56
N VAL A 10 14.52 -10.11 -13.26
CA VAL A 10 13.47 -9.62 -12.37
C VAL A 10 13.93 -8.27 -11.82
N VAL A 11 13.18 -7.21 -12.09
CA VAL A 11 13.60 -5.83 -11.77
C VAL A 11 13.54 -5.54 -10.27
N THR A 12 12.47 -5.99 -9.63
CA THR A 12 12.26 -5.88 -8.18
C THR A 12 12.01 -7.27 -7.61
N PRO A 13 13.05 -8.10 -7.44
CA PRO A 13 12.88 -9.43 -6.89
C PRO A 13 12.53 -9.29 -5.41
N ARG A 14 11.33 -9.73 -5.05
CA ARG A 14 10.83 -9.70 -3.65
C ARG A 14 10.75 -11.11 -3.07
N ARG A 15 11.80 -11.90 -3.33
CA ARG A 15 11.93 -13.28 -2.83
C ARG A 15 12.37 -13.24 -1.39
N GLY A 16 11.85 -14.15 -0.57
CA GLY A 16 11.95 -14.10 0.89
C GLY A 16 10.54 -13.96 1.47
N LYS A 17 10.41 -13.23 2.57
CA LYS A 17 9.13 -12.97 3.23
C LYS A 17 8.71 -11.52 2.98
N ALA A 18 7.87 -11.29 1.98
CA ALA A 18 7.35 -9.96 1.67
C ALA A 18 6.37 -9.45 2.74
N VAL A 19 6.46 -8.16 3.08
CA VAL A 19 5.71 -7.55 4.18
C VAL A 19 4.20 -7.68 4.00
N GLU A 20 3.67 -7.40 2.80
CA GLU A 20 2.23 -7.42 2.58
C GLU A 20 1.65 -8.83 2.51
N ILE A 21 2.43 -9.83 2.08
CA ILE A 21 1.98 -11.23 2.06
C ILE A 21 1.79 -11.72 3.50
N ASN A 22 2.69 -11.35 4.42
CA ASN A 22 2.54 -11.71 5.82
C ASN A 22 1.39 -10.95 6.50
N ALA A 23 1.16 -9.68 6.13
CA ALA A 23 -0.01 -8.94 6.59
C ALA A 23 -1.33 -9.55 6.11
N LEU A 24 -1.42 -9.92 4.83
CA LEU A 24 -2.59 -10.59 4.26
C LEU A 24 -2.82 -11.97 4.90
N TRP A 25 -1.74 -12.71 5.18
CA TRP A 25 -1.81 -14.00 5.85
C TRP A 25 -2.38 -13.88 7.27
N TYR A 26 -1.87 -12.94 8.07
CA TYR A 26 -2.44 -12.67 9.39
C TYR A 26 -3.91 -12.29 9.31
N ASN A 27 -4.28 -11.38 8.41
CA ASN A 27 -5.65 -10.96 8.22
C ASN A 27 -6.57 -12.14 7.83
N ALA A 28 -6.09 -13.04 6.95
CA ALA A 28 -6.83 -14.26 6.58
C ALA A 28 -7.02 -15.21 7.77
N LEU A 29 -6.00 -15.41 8.60
CA LEU A 29 -6.12 -16.24 9.81
C LEU A 29 -7.18 -15.70 10.77
N ARG A 30 -7.23 -14.37 10.97
CA ARG A 30 -8.22 -13.72 11.85
C ARG A 30 -9.64 -13.79 11.28
N LEU A 31 -9.80 -13.63 9.96
CA LEU A 31 -11.09 -13.81 9.30
C LEU A 31 -11.60 -15.26 9.42
N LEU A 32 -10.73 -16.24 9.13
CA LEU A 32 -11.06 -17.65 9.24
C LEU A 32 -11.39 -18.03 10.68
N GLU A 33 -10.63 -17.56 11.66
CA GLU A 33 -10.95 -17.75 13.08
C GLU A 33 -12.37 -17.28 13.40
N GLY A 34 -12.76 -16.09 12.93
CA GLY A 34 -14.11 -15.56 13.13
C GLY A 34 -15.20 -16.39 12.46
N TRP A 35 -15.00 -16.81 11.21
CA TRP A 35 -15.98 -17.62 10.47
C TRP A 35 -16.12 -19.02 11.05
N THR A 36 -15.01 -19.68 11.38
CA THR A 36 -14.98 -21.01 11.98
C THR A 36 -15.66 -21.02 13.34
N ARG A 37 -15.42 -19.99 14.16
CA ARG A 37 -16.14 -19.78 15.43
C ARG A 37 -17.63 -19.59 15.20
N GLY A 38 -18.01 -18.76 14.23
CA GLY A 38 -19.42 -18.54 13.86
C GLY A 38 -20.14 -19.80 13.37
N ALA A 39 -19.39 -20.77 12.82
CA ALA A 39 -19.91 -22.08 12.43
C ALA A 39 -19.99 -23.09 13.58
N GLY A 40 -19.54 -22.73 14.79
CA GLY A 40 -19.60 -23.57 15.99
C GLY A 40 -18.39 -24.49 16.21
N ASP A 41 -17.35 -24.40 15.38
CA ASP A 41 -16.12 -25.20 15.55
C ASP A 41 -15.09 -24.43 16.40
N GLU A 42 -15.26 -24.56 17.71
CA GLU A 42 -14.44 -23.87 18.71
C GLU A 42 -12.98 -24.35 18.75
N ASP A 43 -12.71 -25.62 18.44
CA ASP A 43 -11.36 -26.17 18.45
C ASP A 43 -10.54 -25.66 17.26
N ALA A 44 -11.11 -25.70 16.05
CA ALA A 44 -10.44 -25.17 14.87
C ALA A 44 -10.24 -23.65 14.97
N ALA A 45 -11.21 -22.91 15.52
CA ALA A 45 -11.05 -21.48 15.78
C ALA A 45 -9.88 -21.19 16.74
N ARG A 46 -9.72 -21.96 17.82
CA ARG A 46 -8.57 -21.83 18.73
C ARG A 46 -7.23 -22.11 18.04
N ALA A 47 -7.17 -23.10 17.16
CA ALA A 47 -5.96 -23.40 16.39
C ALA A 47 -5.57 -22.24 15.46
N LEU A 48 -6.55 -21.66 14.74
CA LEU A 48 -6.35 -20.49 13.88
C LEU A 48 -5.89 -19.27 14.69
N ALA A 49 -6.49 -19.03 15.86
CA ALA A 49 -6.07 -17.97 16.77
C ALA A 49 -4.61 -18.12 17.21
N ALA A 50 -4.18 -19.35 17.56
CA ALA A 50 -2.79 -19.62 17.93
C ALA A 50 -1.82 -19.35 16.77
N HIS A 51 -2.18 -19.70 15.54
CA HIS A 51 -1.40 -19.35 14.34
C HIS A 51 -1.35 -17.84 14.12
N ALA A 52 -2.47 -17.13 14.30
CA ALA A 52 -2.53 -15.68 14.14
C ALA A 52 -1.63 -14.98 15.16
N SER A 53 -1.67 -15.37 16.43
CA SER A 53 -0.81 -14.82 17.49
C SER A 53 0.67 -15.04 17.21
N ARG A 54 1.06 -16.24 16.76
CA ARG A 54 2.45 -16.53 16.35
C ARG A 54 2.88 -15.66 15.17
N CYS A 55 2.02 -15.51 14.17
CA CYS A 55 2.28 -14.67 13.00
C CYS A 55 2.47 -13.21 13.42
N GLN A 56 1.57 -12.66 14.25
CA GLN A 56 1.65 -11.28 14.72
C GLN A 56 2.94 -11.01 15.50
N HIS A 57 3.30 -11.90 16.41
CA HIS A 57 4.52 -11.79 17.19
C HIS A 57 5.77 -11.77 16.28
N ALA A 58 5.90 -12.78 15.42
CA ALA A 58 7.03 -12.88 14.49
C ALA A 58 7.06 -11.70 13.50
N PHE A 59 5.91 -11.22 13.04
CA PHE A 59 5.83 -10.07 12.15
C PHE A 59 6.44 -8.84 12.81
N ASN A 60 6.03 -8.53 14.03
CA ASN A 60 6.50 -7.36 14.77
C ASN A 60 7.97 -7.48 15.20
N GLU A 61 8.48 -8.68 15.39
CA GLU A 61 9.91 -8.89 15.66
C GLU A 61 10.77 -8.71 14.41
N ARG A 62 10.34 -9.26 13.26
CA ARG A 62 11.18 -9.38 12.06
C ARG A 62 11.07 -8.20 11.11
N PHE A 63 9.89 -7.59 10.94
CA PHE A 63 9.67 -6.56 9.91
C PHE A 63 9.97 -5.14 10.37
N TRP A 64 10.12 -4.87 11.68
CA TRP A 64 10.39 -3.51 12.15
C TRP A 64 11.83 -3.09 11.82
N ASN A 65 11.97 -2.00 11.06
CA ASN A 65 13.24 -1.34 10.84
C ASN A 65 13.36 -0.14 11.80
N PRO A 66 14.12 -0.24 12.89
CA PRO A 66 14.23 0.83 13.89
C PRO A 66 14.99 2.06 13.40
N GLU A 67 15.90 1.91 12.42
CA GLU A 67 16.66 3.05 11.88
C GLU A 67 15.79 3.94 10.99
N GLY A 68 14.87 3.32 10.24
CA GLY A 68 13.93 4.03 9.38
C GLY A 68 12.64 4.46 10.08
N GLU A 69 12.28 3.83 11.19
CA GLU A 69 10.95 3.91 11.84
C GLU A 69 9.81 3.48 10.90
N TYR A 70 10.09 2.52 10.03
CA TYR A 70 9.14 1.91 9.10
C TYR A 70 9.40 0.40 8.94
N LEU A 71 8.68 -0.30 8.06
CA LEU A 71 8.88 -1.75 7.89
C LEU A 71 9.89 -2.09 6.79
N TYR A 72 10.72 -3.11 7.02
CA TYR A 72 11.45 -3.78 5.95
C TYR A 72 10.46 -4.27 4.89
N ASP A 73 10.80 -4.09 3.62
CA ASP A 73 9.90 -4.48 2.53
C ASP A 73 9.85 -6.00 2.34
N VAL A 74 10.98 -6.65 2.57
CA VAL A 74 11.17 -8.11 2.52
C VAL A 74 12.16 -8.49 3.63
N VAL A 75 11.87 -9.56 4.38
CA VAL A 75 12.84 -10.14 5.33
C VAL A 75 13.40 -11.46 4.80
N GLU A 76 14.65 -11.77 5.18
CA GLU A 76 15.40 -12.93 4.73
C GLU A 76 15.45 -13.08 3.20
N SER A 77 15.75 -11.99 2.49
CA SER A 77 15.80 -11.98 1.04
C SER A 77 17.02 -12.76 0.54
N PRO A 78 16.86 -13.82 -0.28
CA PRO A 78 17.99 -14.52 -0.90
C PRO A 78 18.80 -13.60 -1.81
N ASP A 79 18.12 -12.63 -2.43
CA ASP A 79 18.72 -11.67 -3.35
C ASP A 79 19.59 -10.64 -2.61
N LEU A 80 19.42 -10.53 -1.28
CA LEU A 80 20.27 -9.76 -0.37
C LEU A 80 21.12 -10.66 0.54
N ALA A 81 21.48 -11.86 0.08
CA ALA A 81 22.27 -12.83 0.85
C ALA A 81 21.67 -13.19 2.22
N GLY A 82 20.34 -13.28 2.29
CA GLY A 82 19.58 -13.58 3.50
C GLY A 82 19.32 -12.39 4.41
N LYS A 83 19.69 -11.16 4.00
CA LYS A 83 19.43 -9.93 4.76
C LYS A 83 18.00 -9.41 4.55
N ASP A 84 17.61 -8.51 5.43
CA ASP A 84 16.34 -7.79 5.37
C ASP A 84 16.48 -6.56 4.46
N ASP A 85 15.47 -6.28 3.64
CA ASP A 85 15.46 -5.19 2.65
C ASP A 85 14.92 -3.89 3.29
N PRO A 86 15.77 -2.86 3.51
CA PRO A 86 15.36 -1.59 4.12
C PRO A 86 14.69 -0.64 3.14
N ALA A 87 14.43 -1.02 1.89
CA ALA A 87 13.79 -0.14 0.93
C ALA A 87 12.43 0.36 1.44
N CYS A 88 12.30 1.68 1.63
CA CYS A 88 11.04 2.29 2.00
C CYS A 88 10.05 2.24 0.82
N ARG A 89 9.08 1.33 0.93
CA ARG A 89 8.06 1.05 -0.10
C ARG A 89 6.66 1.10 0.50
N PRO A 90 5.61 1.31 -0.32
CA PRO A 90 4.25 1.47 0.17
C PRO A 90 3.58 0.16 0.61
N ASN A 91 4.19 -1.00 0.34
CA ASN A 91 3.68 -2.33 0.70
C ASN A 91 3.36 -2.45 2.20
N GLN A 92 4.15 -1.79 3.05
CA GLN A 92 3.97 -1.77 4.49
C GLN A 92 2.61 -1.21 4.94
N LEU A 93 1.95 -0.38 4.14
CA LEU A 93 0.62 0.15 4.47
C LEU A 93 -0.42 -0.95 4.61
N LEU A 94 -0.25 -2.09 3.90
CA LEU A 94 -1.12 -3.25 4.03
C LEU A 94 -1.01 -3.93 5.41
N ALA A 95 0.07 -3.70 6.17
CA ALA A 95 0.17 -4.17 7.55
C ALA A 95 -0.77 -3.42 8.51
N ILE A 96 -1.29 -2.26 8.07
CA ILE A 96 -2.16 -1.37 8.84
C ILE A 96 -3.57 -1.31 8.24
N SER A 97 -3.71 -1.20 6.91
CA SER A 97 -4.97 -0.86 6.24
C SER A 97 -6.05 -1.96 6.33
N LEU A 98 -5.66 -3.23 6.39
CA LEU A 98 -6.56 -4.40 6.40
C LEU A 98 -7.47 -4.46 7.64
N THR A 99 -8.62 -5.13 7.54
CA THR A 99 -9.59 -5.28 8.65
C THR A 99 -8.95 -5.69 9.97
N HIS A 100 -7.99 -6.62 9.93
CA HIS A 100 -7.18 -7.02 11.07
C HIS A 100 -5.71 -6.62 10.81
N PRO A 101 -5.27 -5.45 11.31
CA PRO A 101 -3.87 -5.02 11.22
C PRO A 101 -2.96 -5.98 11.97
N VAL A 102 -1.85 -6.38 11.34
CA VAL A 102 -0.84 -7.22 11.97
C VAL A 102 0.17 -6.39 12.76
N LEU A 103 0.44 -5.16 12.31
CA LEU A 103 1.42 -4.28 12.94
C LEU A 103 0.92 -3.82 14.32
N ASP A 104 1.81 -3.77 15.30
CA ASP A 104 1.53 -3.17 16.60
C ASP A 104 1.11 -1.71 16.43
N GLN A 105 0.01 -1.33 17.11
CA GLN A 105 -0.56 0.02 17.03
C GLN A 105 0.43 1.12 17.40
N ALA A 106 1.37 0.85 18.31
CA ALA A 106 2.41 1.81 18.68
C ALA A 106 3.32 2.23 17.51
N ARG A 107 3.34 1.45 16.42
CA ARG A 107 4.17 1.68 15.23
C ARG A 107 3.37 2.22 14.04
N TRP A 108 2.06 2.41 14.16
CA TRP A 108 1.24 2.83 13.02
C TRP A 108 1.56 4.27 12.58
N ALA A 109 1.61 5.22 13.52
CA ALA A 109 1.89 6.62 13.19
C ALA A 109 3.23 6.81 12.46
N PRO A 110 4.38 6.30 12.96
CA PRO A 110 5.66 6.43 12.26
C PRO A 110 5.65 5.88 10.82
N VAL A 111 5.02 4.72 10.61
CA VAL A 111 4.89 4.10 9.28
C VAL A 111 4.05 4.96 8.33
N VAL A 112 2.88 5.42 8.79
CA VAL A 112 1.97 6.22 7.99
C VAL A 112 2.56 7.60 7.68
N ASP A 113 3.20 8.24 8.66
CA ASP A 113 3.88 9.52 8.49
C ASP A 113 5.06 9.42 7.52
N THR A 114 5.84 8.34 7.60
CA THR A 114 6.90 8.06 6.64
C THR A 114 6.34 7.89 5.23
N ALA A 115 5.28 7.10 5.05
CA ALA A 115 4.66 6.90 3.75
C ALA A 115 4.08 8.21 3.19
N ARG A 116 3.46 9.04 4.04
CA ARG A 116 2.98 10.37 3.66
C ARG A 116 4.12 11.28 3.22
N ALA A 117 5.22 11.32 3.97
CA ALA A 117 6.33 12.22 3.71
C ALA A 117 7.12 11.82 2.45
N LYS A 118 7.35 10.53 2.23
CA LYS A 118 8.28 10.04 1.20
C LYS A 118 7.59 9.53 -0.06
N LEU A 119 6.40 8.94 0.08
CA LEU A 119 5.77 8.16 -0.98
C LEU A 119 4.53 8.82 -1.57
N LEU A 120 3.75 9.54 -0.76
CA LEU A 120 2.50 10.17 -1.22
C LEU A 120 2.75 11.22 -2.31
N THR A 121 1.86 11.22 -3.30
CA THR A 121 1.76 12.18 -4.39
C THR A 121 0.28 12.53 -4.63
N PRO A 122 -0.04 13.55 -5.45
CA PRO A 122 -1.42 13.89 -5.76
C PRO A 122 -2.24 12.77 -6.44
N VAL A 123 -1.57 11.81 -7.09
CA VAL A 123 -2.21 10.76 -7.92
C VAL A 123 -1.86 9.33 -7.46
N GLY A 124 -1.48 9.16 -6.19
CA GLY A 124 -1.17 7.86 -5.59
C GLY A 124 0.14 7.85 -4.82
N LEU A 125 0.76 6.67 -4.67
CA LEU A 125 2.02 6.52 -3.95
C LEU A 125 3.14 6.04 -4.86
N ARG A 126 4.34 6.62 -4.69
CA ARG A 126 5.59 6.14 -5.28
C ARG A 126 5.87 4.72 -4.80
N SER A 127 6.30 3.86 -5.71
CA SER A 127 6.62 2.47 -5.41
C SER A 127 7.93 2.29 -4.61
N LEU A 128 8.76 3.33 -4.54
CA LEU A 128 10.04 3.38 -3.82
C LEU A 128 10.33 4.83 -3.39
N SER A 129 10.92 5.02 -2.21
CA SER A 129 11.32 6.34 -1.71
C SER A 129 12.34 7.02 -2.64
N PRO A 130 12.22 8.35 -2.88
CA PRO A 130 13.21 9.15 -3.59
C PRO A 130 14.62 9.13 -2.98
N ASP A 131 14.74 8.80 -1.69
CA ASP A 131 16.03 8.72 -0.99
C ASP A 131 16.85 7.49 -1.42
N HIS A 132 16.23 6.51 -2.06
CA HIS A 132 16.87 5.26 -2.44
C HIS A 132 17.69 5.44 -3.73
N PRO A 133 18.93 4.91 -3.82
CA PRO A 133 19.81 5.11 -4.99
C PRO A 133 19.23 4.58 -6.31
N ASP A 134 18.40 3.55 -6.24
CA ASP A 134 17.75 2.97 -7.42
C ASP A 134 16.50 3.73 -7.87
N PHE A 135 16.10 4.80 -7.16
CA PHE A 135 14.91 5.57 -7.51
C PHE A 135 14.98 6.13 -8.93
N LYS A 136 13.90 5.95 -9.69
CA LYS A 136 13.71 6.43 -11.06
C LYS A 136 12.50 7.37 -11.09
N PRO A 137 12.71 8.68 -11.41
CA PRO A 137 11.65 9.67 -11.35
C PRO A 137 10.65 9.56 -12.51
N THR A 138 11.06 8.96 -13.63
CA THR A 138 10.27 8.92 -14.87
C THR A 138 10.17 7.50 -15.41
N TYR A 139 8.97 7.15 -15.89
CA TYR A 139 8.70 5.92 -16.60
C TYR A 139 8.54 6.23 -18.10
N HIS A 140 9.67 6.34 -18.79
CA HIS A 140 9.72 6.72 -20.21
C HIS A 140 10.94 6.07 -20.89
N GLY A 141 10.85 5.83 -22.20
CA GLY A 141 11.94 5.27 -23.00
C GLY A 141 11.66 3.86 -23.51
N ASP A 142 12.73 3.13 -23.83
CA ASP A 142 12.64 1.75 -24.32
C ASP A 142 12.06 0.79 -23.26
N LEU A 143 11.69 -0.41 -23.70
CA LEU A 143 11.07 -1.43 -22.84
C LEU A 143 11.89 -1.68 -21.57
N ARG A 144 13.22 -1.78 -21.71
CA ARG A 144 14.14 -2.04 -20.60
C ARG A 144 14.19 -0.89 -19.58
N THR A 145 14.19 0.36 -20.04
CA THR A 145 14.18 1.55 -19.18
C THR A 145 12.85 1.67 -18.44
N ARG A 146 11.74 1.39 -19.13
CA ARG A 146 10.40 1.34 -18.54
C ARG A 146 10.31 0.25 -17.48
N ASP A 147 10.68 -0.99 -17.81
CA ASP A 147 10.64 -2.11 -16.87
C ASP A 147 11.52 -1.83 -15.63
N ALA A 148 12.70 -1.23 -15.82
CA ALA A 148 13.59 -0.83 -14.74
C ALA A 148 12.98 0.23 -13.80
N ALA A 149 12.14 1.14 -14.30
CA ALA A 149 11.50 2.18 -13.52
C ALA A 149 10.15 1.76 -12.90
N TYR A 150 9.50 0.72 -13.43
CA TYR A 150 8.09 0.38 -13.15
C TYR A 150 7.75 0.19 -11.66
N HIS A 151 8.71 -0.34 -10.89
CA HIS A 151 8.59 -0.49 -9.45
C HIS A 151 9.71 0.21 -8.68
N GLN A 152 10.46 1.10 -9.31
CA GLN A 152 11.56 1.83 -8.68
C GLN A 152 11.28 3.33 -8.55
N GLY A 153 10.02 3.75 -8.38
CA GLY A 153 9.67 5.14 -8.10
C GLY A 153 8.34 5.55 -8.70
N THR A 154 7.96 4.93 -9.83
CA THR A 154 6.66 5.07 -10.48
C THR A 154 5.52 5.13 -9.48
N VAL A 155 4.59 6.07 -9.66
CA VAL A 155 3.42 6.23 -8.79
C VAL A 155 2.35 5.24 -9.20
N TRP A 156 1.73 4.59 -8.22
CA TRP A 156 0.60 3.69 -8.44
C TRP A 156 -0.65 4.26 -7.78
N ALA A 157 -1.71 4.47 -8.57
CA ALA A 157 -2.93 5.11 -8.10
C ALA A 157 -3.67 4.29 -7.04
N TRP A 158 -3.80 2.97 -7.25
CA TRP A 158 -4.57 2.10 -6.36
C TRP A 158 -4.08 2.12 -4.90
N LEU A 159 -2.79 2.40 -4.67
CA LEU A 159 -2.21 2.46 -3.33
C LEU A 159 -2.77 3.60 -2.46
N ILE A 160 -3.45 4.58 -3.06
CA ILE A 160 -4.12 5.64 -2.29
C ILE A 160 -5.20 5.07 -1.36
N GLY A 161 -5.84 3.96 -1.73
CA GLY A 161 -6.86 3.32 -0.92
C GLY A 161 -6.29 2.75 0.39
N PRO A 162 -5.29 1.84 0.34
CA PRO A 162 -4.60 1.38 1.54
C PRO A 162 -4.01 2.52 2.38
N PHE A 163 -3.48 3.58 1.74
CA PHE A 163 -3.00 4.75 2.45
C PHE A 163 -4.11 5.46 3.23
N VAL A 164 -5.25 5.75 2.61
CA VAL A 164 -6.41 6.39 3.26
C VAL A 164 -6.94 5.54 4.41
N ASP A 165 -7.03 4.22 4.24
CA ASP A 165 -7.48 3.34 5.32
C ASP A 165 -6.49 3.32 6.51
N ALA A 166 -5.19 3.33 6.24
CA ALA A 166 -4.17 3.40 7.27
C ALA A 166 -4.17 4.78 7.96
N TRP A 167 -4.30 5.86 7.19
CA TRP A 167 -4.42 7.23 7.69
C TRP A 167 -5.58 7.35 8.67
N LEU A 168 -6.78 6.90 8.29
CA LEU A 168 -7.97 6.97 9.15
C LEU A 168 -7.92 6.03 10.37
N LYS A 169 -6.97 5.09 10.43
CA LYS A 169 -6.73 4.30 11.64
C LYS A 169 -5.83 5.01 12.63
N VAL A 170 -4.92 5.85 12.14
CA VAL A 170 -4.04 6.68 12.96
C VAL A 170 -4.73 7.98 13.37
N HIS A 171 -5.48 8.59 12.46
CA HIS A 171 -6.16 9.87 12.60
C HIS A 171 -7.67 9.71 12.29
N PRO A 172 -8.44 9.02 13.17
CA PRO A 172 -9.85 8.69 12.90
C PRO A 172 -10.75 9.92 12.74
N GLU A 173 -10.38 11.05 13.34
CA GLU A 173 -11.06 12.34 13.22
C GLU A 173 -10.73 13.10 11.94
N ASP A 174 -9.60 12.83 11.29
CA ASP A 174 -9.12 13.57 10.11
C ASP A 174 -9.68 13.01 8.79
N ARG A 175 -11.00 12.95 8.71
CA ARG A 175 -11.71 12.54 7.49
C ARG A 175 -11.56 13.54 6.36
N GLU A 176 -11.45 14.82 6.68
CA GLU A 176 -11.27 15.89 5.71
C GLU A 176 -9.89 15.82 5.06
N GLY A 177 -8.82 15.67 5.84
CA GLY A 177 -7.46 15.47 5.33
C GLY A 177 -7.36 14.20 4.49
N ALA A 178 -7.97 13.09 4.96
CA ALA A 178 -8.07 11.85 4.19
C ALA A 178 -8.71 12.05 2.81
N ARG A 179 -9.78 12.85 2.73
CA ARG A 179 -10.42 13.19 1.46
C ARG A 179 -9.55 14.10 0.61
N GLY A 180 -8.86 15.05 1.23
CA GLY A 180 -7.93 15.97 0.56
C GLY A 180 -6.85 15.26 -0.24
N PHE A 181 -6.37 14.10 0.22
CA PHE A 181 -5.39 13.29 -0.53
C PHE A 181 -5.91 12.73 -1.85
N LEU A 182 -7.23 12.72 -2.06
CA LEU A 182 -7.85 12.26 -3.31
C LEU A 182 -8.03 13.39 -4.32
N ALA A 183 -7.82 14.66 -3.94
CA ALA A 183 -8.16 15.82 -4.76
C ALA A 183 -7.39 15.85 -6.09
N GLY A 184 -6.16 15.33 -6.13
CA GLY A 184 -5.36 15.28 -7.35
C GLY A 184 -5.92 14.35 -8.43
N PHE A 185 -6.82 13.41 -8.09
CA PHE A 185 -7.49 12.58 -9.08
C PHE A 185 -8.61 13.30 -9.83
N VAL A 186 -9.18 14.39 -9.29
CA VAL A 186 -10.25 15.15 -9.94
C VAL A 186 -9.79 15.74 -11.29
N PRO A 187 -8.70 16.51 -11.37
CA PRO A 187 -8.21 16.99 -12.67
C PRO A 187 -7.76 15.85 -13.58
N HIS A 188 -7.21 14.76 -13.02
CA HIS A 188 -6.81 13.59 -13.82
C HIS A 188 -7.98 12.93 -14.56
N LEU A 189 -9.22 13.03 -14.07
CA LEU A 189 -10.39 12.50 -14.79
C LEU A 189 -10.62 13.15 -16.16
N ASP A 190 -10.03 14.34 -16.40
CA ASP A 190 -10.06 15.03 -17.69
C ASP A 190 -8.77 14.85 -18.51
N GLU A 191 -7.86 13.97 -18.06
CA GLU A 191 -6.57 13.70 -18.68
C GLU A 191 -6.45 12.25 -19.18
N ALA A 192 -5.71 12.03 -20.27
CA ALA A 192 -5.46 10.74 -20.92
C ALA A 192 -6.72 9.96 -21.36
N CYS A 193 -7.47 9.37 -20.43
CA CYS A 193 -8.73 8.65 -20.68
C CYS A 193 -9.84 9.26 -19.83
N ILE A 194 -10.67 10.08 -20.49
CA ILE A 194 -11.74 10.86 -19.84
C ILE A 194 -12.65 9.95 -19.01
N GLY A 195 -12.87 10.34 -17.75
CA GLY A 195 -13.73 9.63 -16.80
C GLY A 195 -13.12 8.37 -16.19
N SER A 196 -11.82 8.14 -16.39
CA SER A 196 -11.10 6.97 -15.88
C SER A 196 -9.80 7.35 -15.19
N ILE A 197 -9.22 6.40 -14.46
CA ILE A 197 -7.95 6.58 -13.74
C ILE A 197 -6.91 5.63 -14.32
N GLY A 198 -5.72 6.17 -14.58
CA GLY A 198 -4.58 5.41 -15.08
C GLY A 198 -4.03 4.42 -14.05
N GLU A 199 -3.26 3.46 -14.53
CA GLU A 199 -2.55 2.51 -13.69
C GLU A 199 -1.43 3.18 -12.90
N VAL A 200 -0.58 3.92 -13.63
CA VAL A 200 0.67 4.47 -13.12
C VAL A 200 0.94 5.89 -13.63
N PHE A 201 1.78 6.61 -12.90
CA PHE A 201 2.19 7.98 -13.22
C PHE A 201 3.70 8.15 -13.01
N ASP A 202 4.30 9.12 -13.69
CA ASP A 202 5.67 9.55 -13.37
C ASP A 202 5.76 10.00 -11.89
N ALA A 203 6.93 9.82 -11.26
CA ALA A 203 7.13 10.03 -9.82
C ALA A 203 7.33 11.49 -9.40
N VAL A 204 7.40 12.38 -10.37
CA VAL A 204 7.64 13.82 -10.21
C VAL A 204 6.64 14.61 -11.05
N GLU A 205 6.44 15.88 -10.71
CA GLU A 205 5.60 16.81 -11.46
C GLU A 205 6.01 16.83 -12.96
N PRO A 206 5.05 16.84 -13.90
CA PRO A 206 3.60 17.00 -13.73
C PRO A 206 2.84 15.72 -13.36
N TYR A 207 3.51 14.65 -12.93
CA TYR A 207 2.92 13.34 -12.66
C TYR A 207 2.22 12.78 -13.90
N THR A 208 2.89 12.82 -15.05
CA THR A 208 2.31 12.40 -16.33
C THR A 208 1.71 10.99 -16.23
N PRO A 209 0.46 10.77 -16.67
CA PRO A 209 -0.12 9.43 -16.75
C PRO A 209 0.67 8.52 -17.70
N ARG A 210 0.92 7.29 -17.28
CA ARG A 210 1.66 6.26 -18.02
C ARG A 210 0.92 4.91 -17.96
N GLY A 211 1.45 3.92 -18.67
CA GLY A 211 0.94 2.54 -18.61
C GLY A 211 -0.49 2.42 -19.12
N CYS A 212 -1.29 1.55 -18.49
CA CYS A 212 -2.69 1.39 -18.85
C CYS A 212 -3.50 2.66 -18.49
N VAL A 213 -4.19 3.24 -19.47
CA VAL A 213 -4.93 4.51 -19.30
C VAL A 213 -6.25 4.37 -18.54
N ALA A 214 -6.78 3.14 -18.41
CA ALA A 214 -8.01 2.86 -17.71
C ALA A 214 -7.90 1.55 -16.92
N GLN A 215 -7.62 1.67 -15.63
CA GLN A 215 -7.19 0.53 -14.83
C GLN A 215 -8.13 0.24 -13.66
N ALA A 216 -8.67 -0.98 -13.63
CA ALA A 216 -9.75 -1.38 -12.73
C ALA A 216 -9.45 -1.15 -11.24
N TRP A 217 -8.28 -1.58 -10.75
CA TRP A 217 -7.92 -1.38 -9.34
C TRP A 217 -7.69 0.08 -8.94
N SER A 218 -7.29 0.94 -9.87
CA SER A 218 -7.05 2.36 -9.62
C SER A 218 -8.38 3.06 -9.44
N VAL A 219 -9.31 2.83 -10.38
CA VAL A 219 -10.68 3.33 -10.30
C VAL A 219 -11.38 2.81 -9.04
N ALA A 220 -11.27 1.51 -8.75
CA ALA A 220 -11.93 0.91 -7.60
C ALA A 220 -11.44 1.48 -6.26
N GLU A 221 -10.13 1.58 -6.05
CA GLU A 221 -9.58 2.06 -4.77
C GLU A 221 -9.81 3.55 -4.56
N VAL A 222 -9.72 4.38 -5.62
CA VAL A 222 -10.04 5.80 -5.52
C VAL A 222 -11.52 6.00 -5.20
N LEU A 223 -12.43 5.32 -5.90
CA LEU A 223 -13.87 5.40 -5.62
C LEU A 223 -14.21 4.92 -4.20
N ARG A 224 -13.61 3.80 -3.77
CA ARG A 224 -13.80 3.26 -2.42
C ARG A 224 -13.37 4.27 -1.35
N ALA A 225 -12.17 4.86 -1.51
CA ALA A 225 -11.66 5.88 -0.60
C ALA A 225 -12.53 7.15 -0.63
N TRP A 226 -13.04 7.54 -1.81
CA TRP A 226 -13.91 8.71 -1.98
C TRP A 226 -15.24 8.55 -1.24
N VAL A 227 -15.88 7.38 -1.36
CA VAL A 227 -17.11 7.06 -0.63
C VAL A 227 -16.83 6.98 0.88
N ARG A 228 -15.74 6.31 1.28
CA ARG A 228 -15.37 6.18 2.70
C ARG A 228 -15.16 7.53 3.39
N THR A 229 -14.61 8.50 2.67
CA THR A 229 -14.28 9.84 3.17
C THR A 229 -15.38 10.88 2.87
N ALA A 230 -16.55 10.45 2.37
CA ALA A 230 -17.68 11.35 2.19
C ALA A 230 -18.04 12.06 3.51
N PRO A 231 -18.36 13.37 3.49
CA PRO A 231 -18.88 14.07 4.65
C PRO A 231 -20.20 13.44 5.06
N PRO A 232 -20.56 13.51 6.35
CA PRO A 232 -21.88 13.13 6.78
C PRO A 232 -22.92 13.95 5.99
N PRO A 233 -24.09 13.35 5.69
CA PRO A 233 -25.17 14.09 5.05
C PRO A 233 -25.49 15.34 5.87
N SER A 234 -25.67 16.48 5.20
CA SER A 234 -26.09 17.71 5.86
C SER A 234 -27.42 17.45 6.58
N PRO A 235 -27.61 17.96 7.81
CA PRO A 235 -28.91 17.88 8.46
C PRO A 235 -29.97 18.54 7.56
N PRO A 236 -31.21 18.02 7.54
CA PRO A 236 -32.27 18.63 6.75
C PRO A 236 -32.43 20.09 7.14
N SER A 237 -32.45 20.99 6.16
CA SER A 237 -32.73 22.40 6.39
C SER A 237 -34.16 22.53 6.92
N HIS A 238 -34.31 22.89 8.19
CA HIS A 238 -35.59 23.35 8.72
C HIS A 238 -35.88 24.73 8.12
N LEU A 239 -36.69 24.75 7.06
CA LEU A 239 -37.42 25.92 6.59
C LEU A 239 -38.87 25.82 7.07
#